data_AF-A0A924FR47-F1
#
_entry.id   AF-A0A924FR47-F1
#
_cell.length_a   1.000
_cell.length_b   1.000
_cell.length_c   1.000
_cell.angle_alpha   90.00
_cell.angle_beta   90.00
_cell.angle_gamma   90.00
#
_symmetry.space_group_name_H-M   'P 1'
#
loop_
_entity.id
_entity.type
_entity.pdbx_description
1 polymer ?
#
loop_
_entity_poly.entity_id
_entity_poly.type
_entity_poly.pdbx_seq_one_letter_code
_entity_poly.pdbx_strand_id
1 'polypeptide(L)'
;ASGVPVAAFPVTGPRDVIGAAPVGVLSDDLREACLGALQLLPQACLRFAASHTWEASARAFIGNISRVRAEPGGNAKPSPEHPAIAT
;
A
#
# COMPACT_ATOMS: atom_id res chain seq x y z
N ALA A 1 -6.91 12.70 6.57
CA ALA A 1 -7.11 12.68 5.10
C ALA A 1 -7.82 13.94 4.65
N SER A 2 -7.52 14.45 3.45
CA SER A 2 -8.03 15.73 2.93
C SER A 2 -9.35 15.63 2.14
N GLY A 3 -9.80 14.41 1.80
CA GLY A 3 -11.04 14.21 1.02
C GLY A 3 -10.91 14.52 -0.47
N VAL A 4 -9.69 14.64 -0.99
CA VAL A 4 -9.44 15.02 -2.39
C VAL A 4 -9.28 13.75 -3.25
N PRO A 5 -9.99 13.62 -4.38
CA PRO A 5 -9.77 12.55 -5.34
C PRO A 5 -8.35 12.54 -5.91
N VAL A 6 -7.81 11.36 -6.15
CA VAL A 6 -6.42 11.20 -6.63
C VAL A 6 -6.38 10.84 -8.11
N ALA A 7 -5.48 11.47 -8.86
CA ALA A 7 -5.09 11.05 -10.20
C ALA A 7 -3.65 10.53 -10.16
N ALA A 8 -3.39 9.34 -10.67
CA ALA A 8 -2.04 8.75 -10.62
C ALA A 8 -1.78 7.75 -11.75
N PHE A 9 -0.52 7.40 -11.95
CA PHE A 9 -0.14 6.29 -12.83
C PHE A 9 -0.53 4.93 -12.23
N PRO A 10 -0.78 3.92 -13.08
CA PRO A 10 -1.23 2.60 -12.65
C PRO A 10 -0.03 1.72 -12.25
N VAL A 11 0.72 2.16 -11.25
CA VAL A 11 1.88 1.42 -10.68
C VAL A 11 1.54 0.86 -9.30
N THR A 12 2.43 0.04 -8.72
CA THR A 12 2.21 -0.70 -7.47
C THR A 12 1.64 0.17 -6.35
N GLY A 13 2.25 1.32 -6.03
CA GLY A 13 1.79 2.18 -4.93
C GLY A 13 0.32 2.62 -5.03
N PRO A 14 -0.08 3.38 -6.06
CA PRO A 14 -1.47 3.79 -6.24
C PRO A 14 -2.45 2.63 -6.42
N ARG A 15 -2.04 1.54 -7.09
CA ARG A 15 -2.89 0.35 -7.26
C ARG A 15 -3.20 -0.33 -5.93
N ASP A 16 -2.19 -0.50 -5.07
CA ASP A 16 -2.33 -1.21 -3.80
C ASP A 16 -3.22 -0.45 -2.81
N VAL A 17 -3.19 0.88 -2.87
CA VAL A 17 -4.02 1.73 -2.00
C VAL A 17 -5.43 1.88 -2.57
N ILE A 18 -5.55 2.36 -3.82
CA ILE A 18 -6.84 2.77 -4.38
C ILE A 18 -7.63 1.57 -4.92
N GLY A 19 -6.95 0.57 -5.48
CA GLY A 19 -7.57 -0.62 -6.06
C GLY A 19 -8.73 -0.27 -7.01
N ALA A 20 -9.92 -0.79 -6.71
CA ALA A 20 -11.16 -0.50 -7.43
C ALA A 20 -12.05 0.56 -6.71
N ALA A 21 -11.54 1.21 -5.66
CA ALA A 21 -12.32 2.19 -4.90
C ALA A 21 -12.55 3.47 -5.74
N PRO A 22 -13.74 4.08 -5.67
CA PRO A 22 -14.09 5.27 -6.47
C PRO A 22 -13.53 6.55 -5.84
N VAL A 23 -12.23 6.57 -5.56
CA VAL A 23 -11.52 7.66 -4.85
C VAL A 23 -10.31 8.17 -5.62
N GLY A 24 -10.05 7.57 -6.78
CA GLY A 24 -9.08 8.06 -7.73
C GLY A 24 -9.23 7.41 -9.09
N VAL A 25 -8.51 7.93 -10.07
CA VAL A 25 -8.41 7.39 -11.42
C VAL A 25 -6.95 7.07 -11.71
N LEU A 26 -6.70 5.84 -12.16
CA LEU A 26 -5.39 5.40 -12.60
C LEU A 26 -5.35 5.32 -14.13
N SER A 27 -4.41 6.01 -14.76
CA SER A 27 -4.21 5.96 -16.21
C SER A 27 -2.73 6.17 -16.56
N ASP A 28 -2.29 5.56 -17.66
CA ASP A 28 -0.96 5.83 -18.24
C ASP A 28 -0.89 7.24 -18.86
N ASP A 29 -2.03 7.91 -19.05
CA ASP A 29 -2.12 9.35 -19.31
C ASP A 29 -2.62 10.10 -18.06
N LEU A 30 -1.73 10.87 -17.42
CA LEU A 30 -2.09 11.68 -16.26
C LEU A 30 -3.14 12.75 -16.56
N ARG A 31 -3.21 13.27 -17.78
CA ARG A 31 -4.23 14.24 -18.15
C ARG A 31 -5.62 13.61 -18.06
N GLU A 32 -5.78 12.41 -18.61
CA GLU A 32 -7.03 11.66 -18.50
C GLU A 32 -7.38 11.34 -17.04
N ALA A 33 -6.38 10.88 -16.26
CA ALA A 33 -6.59 10.60 -14.84
C ALA A 33 -7.06 11.84 -14.07
N CYS A 34 -6.44 13.00 -14.30
CA CYS A 34 -6.83 14.27 -13.68
C CYS A 34 -8.25 14.67 -14.05
N LEU A 35 -8.60 14.62 -15.34
CA LEU A 35 -9.96 14.97 -15.80
C LEU A 35 -11.03 14.02 -15.25
N GLY A 36 -10.72 12.72 -15.18
CA GLY A 36 -11.60 11.72 -14.56
C GLY A 36 -11.75 11.94 -13.05
N ALA A 37 -10.67 12.25 -12.34
CA ALA A 37 -10.70 12.49 -10.89
C ALA A 37 -11.58 13.69 -10.50
N LEU A 38 -11.69 14.72 -11.36
CA LEU A 38 -12.59 15.85 -11.15
C LEU A 38 -14.08 15.47 -11.09
N GLN A 39 -14.45 14.31 -11.64
CA GLN A 39 -15.82 13.80 -11.61
C GLN A 39 -16.15 12.99 -10.34
N LEU A 40 -15.15 12.74 -9.48
CA LEU A 40 -15.32 11.94 -8.27
C LEU A 40 -15.78 12.77 -7.08
N LEU A 41 -16.54 12.13 -6.18
CA LEU A 41 -17.11 12.79 -5.02
C LEU A 41 -16.10 12.85 -3.85
N PRO A 42 -15.82 14.03 -3.27
CA PRO A 42 -14.96 14.16 -2.09
C PRO A 42 -15.41 13.28 -0.90
N GLN A 43 -16.73 13.10 -0.74
CA GLN A 43 -17.29 12.28 0.33
C GLN A 43 -16.92 10.79 0.20
N ALA A 44 -16.75 10.27 -1.01
CA ALA A 44 -16.27 8.90 -1.22
C ALA A 44 -14.82 8.76 -0.70
N CYS A 45 -13.97 9.75 -0.98
CA CYS A 45 -12.59 9.79 -0.53
C CYS A 45 -12.49 9.84 1.00
N LEU A 46 -13.33 10.65 1.66
CA LEU A 46 -13.39 10.72 3.13
C LEU A 46 -13.84 9.38 3.75
N ARG A 47 -14.89 8.74 3.20
CA ARG A 47 -15.35 7.42 3.67
C ARG A 47 -14.29 6.34 3.51
N PHE A 48 -13.63 6.32 2.35
CA PHE A 48 -12.52 5.40 2.10
C PHE A 48 -11.38 5.61 3.11
N ALA A 49 -10.96 6.86 3.32
CA ALA A 49 -9.91 7.17 4.27
C ALA A 49 -10.28 6.85 5.73
N ALA A 50 -11.55 6.95 6.11
CA ALA A 50 -12.01 6.61 7.46
C ALA A 50 -11.80 5.13 7.81
N SER A 51 -11.72 4.24 6.81
CA SER A 51 -11.36 2.82 7.02
C SER A 51 -9.86 2.57 7.18
N HIS A 52 -9.01 3.58 6.91
CA HIS A 52 -7.55 3.49 6.98
C HIS A 52 -7.04 4.36 8.13
N THR A 53 -7.10 3.82 9.36
CA THR A 53 -6.71 4.55 10.57
C THR A 53 -5.32 4.15 11.06
N TRP A 54 -4.66 5.06 11.78
CA TRP A 54 -3.39 4.77 12.46
C TRP A 54 -3.49 3.60 13.42
N GLU A 55 -4.61 3.49 14.14
CA GLU A 55 -4.88 2.41 15.07
C GLU A 55 -4.98 1.05 14.36
N ALA A 56 -5.66 1.01 13.20
CA ALA A 56 -5.74 -0.20 12.39
C ALA A 56 -4.35 -0.61 11.86
N SER A 57 -3.56 0.35 11.38
CA SER A 57 -2.18 0.11 10.94
C SER A 57 -1.29 -0.42 12.06
N ALA A 58 -1.37 0.18 13.26
CA ALA A 58 -0.61 -0.27 14.43
C ALA A 58 -1.00 -1.70 14.84
N ARG A 59 -2.29 -2.02 14.86
CA ARG A 59 -2.77 -3.39 15.12
C ARG A 59 -2.25 -4.38 14.08
N ALA A 60 -2.31 -4.06 12.79
CA ALA A 60 -1.83 -4.93 11.73
C ALA A 60 -0.32 -5.22 11.88
N PHE A 61 0.47 -4.18 12.21
CA PHE A 61 1.90 -4.31 12.45
C PHE A 61 2.22 -5.22 13.65
N ILE A 62 1.58 -4.97 14.80
CA ILE A 62 1.76 -5.80 16.00
C ILE A 62 1.35 -7.26 15.71
N GLY A 63 0.20 -7.45 15.05
CA GLY A 63 -0.28 -8.78 14.66
C GLY A 63 0.72 -9.54 13.78
N ASN A 64 1.36 -8.87 12.82
CA ASN A 64 2.40 -9.47 11.99
C ASN A 64 3.63 -9.87 12.82
N ILE A 65 4.10 -9.01 13.74
CA ILE A 65 5.23 -9.34 14.63
C ILE A 65 4.90 -10.54 15.51
N SER A 66 3.72 -10.55 16.13
CA SER A 66 3.28 -11.64 16.99
C SER A 66 3.19 -12.96 16.22
N ARG A 67 2.70 -12.95 14.97
CA ARG A 67 2.66 -14.13 14.11
C ARG A 67 4.05 -14.68 13.83
N VAL A 68 4.99 -13.83 13.40
CA VAL A 68 6.38 -14.25 13.12
C VAL A 68 7.05 -14.84 14.37
N ARG A 69 6.75 -14.32 15.57
CA ARG A 69 7.28 -14.85 16.84
C ARG A 69 6.63 -16.16 17.28
N ALA A 70 5.37 -16.37 16.92
CA ALA A 70 4.60 -17.55 17.31
C ALA A 70 4.91 -18.77 16.43
N GLU A 71 5.47 -18.57 15.24
CA GLU A 71 6.02 -19.65 14.39
C GLU A 71 7.31 -20.20 15.05
N PRO A 72 7.32 -21.45 15.56
CA PRO A 72 8.51 -22.02 16.16
C PRO A 72 9.49 -22.43 15.05
N GLY A 73 10.49 -21.58 14.77
CA GLY A 73 11.67 -21.94 13.99
C GLY A 73 11.43 -22.53 12.59
N GLY A 74 10.87 -21.75 11.66
CA GLY A 74 10.68 -22.16 10.26
C GLY A 74 11.89 -21.88 9.35
N ASN A 75 12.94 -22.70 9.46
CA ASN A 75 14.05 -22.91 8.50
C ASN A 75 14.59 -21.67 7.74
N ALA A 76 15.37 -20.83 8.42
CA ALA A 76 16.31 -19.96 7.73
C ALA A 76 17.35 -20.83 7.00
N LYS A 77 17.24 -20.95 5.67
CA LYS A 77 18.33 -21.53 4.87
C LYS A 77 19.59 -20.67 5.13
N PRO A 78 20.74 -21.28 5.45
CA PRO A 78 21.97 -20.50 5.61
C PRO A 78 22.25 -19.75 4.31
N SER A 79 22.54 -18.45 4.42
CA SER A 79 23.01 -17.66 3.28
C SER A 79 24.23 -18.34 2.64
N PRO A 80 24.34 -18.35 1.31
CA PRO A 80 25.53 -18.86 0.66
C PRO A 80 26.76 -18.11 1.17
N GLU A 81 27.75 -18.89 1.56
CA GLU A 81 29.03 -18.47 2.12
C GLU A 81 29.74 -17.61 1.06
N HIS A 82 30.02 -16.34 1.36
CA HIS A 82 30.89 -15.54 0.51
C HIS A 82 32.31 -16.12 0.60
N PRO A 83 32.98 -16.44 -0.53
CA PRO A 83 34.32 -16.99 -0.48
C PRO A 83 35.26 -15.96 0.15
N ALA A 84 36.05 -16.42 1.13
CA ALA A 84 37.06 -15.62 1.78
C ALA A 84 38.02 -15.03 0.74
N ILE A 85 38.22 -13.72 0.78
CA ILE A 85 39.25 -13.07 -0.02
C ILE A 85 40.60 -13.55 0.50
N ALA A 86 41.28 -14.38 -0.29
CA ALA A 86 42.65 -14.80 -0.03
C ALA A 86 43.58 -13.58 -0.10
N THR A 87 44.36 -13.37 0.97
CA THR A 87 45.49 -12.43 1.03
C THR A 87 46.74 -13.09 0.47
#